data_AF-K7LDS8-F1
#
_entry.id   AF-K7LDS8-F1
#
_cell.length_a   1.000
_cell.length_b   1.000
_cell.length_c   1.000
_cell.angle_alpha   90.00
_cell.angle_beta   90.00
_cell.angle_gamma   90.00
#
_symmetry.space_group_name_H-M   'P 1'
#
loop_
_entity.id
_entity.type
_entity.pdbx_description
1 polymer ?
#
loop_
_entity_poly.entity_id
_entity_poly.type
_entity_poly.pdbx_seq_one_letter_code
_entity_poly.pdbx_strand_id
1 'polypeptide(L)' 'MSGKGGGSHNNGDGKALSATIPVSSRKMVQSLKEIVSNFPNHKIYATLKDCNMDPNKAVSRLLSQDPFHEVKSKREKKK' A
#
# COMPACT_ATOMS: atom_id res chain seq x y z
N MET A 1 -14.52 47.13 -4.01
CA MET A 1 -13.09 47.03 -3.69
C MET A 1 -12.64 45.59 -3.85
N SER A 2 -11.40 45.42 -4.30
CA SER A 2 -10.56 44.21 -4.25
C SER A 2 -10.87 43.08 -5.23
N GLY A 3 -10.05 43.01 -6.27
CA GLY A 3 -9.66 41.74 -6.89
C GLY A 3 -8.43 41.12 -6.21
N LYS A 4 -8.01 40.00 -6.82
CA LYS A 4 -6.70 39.31 -6.74
C LYS A 4 -6.55 38.23 -5.66
N GLY A 5 -6.05 37.08 -6.14
CA GLY A 5 -5.48 35.98 -5.35
C GLY A 5 -6.06 34.64 -5.82
N GLY A 6 -5.46 33.84 -6.71
CA GLY A 6 -4.06 33.73 -7.07
C GLY A 6 -3.38 32.64 -6.24
N GLY A 7 -3.33 31.43 -6.81
CA GLY A 7 -2.26 30.44 -6.61
C GLY A 7 -2.23 29.64 -5.30
N SER A 8 -2.28 28.31 -5.42
CA SER A 8 -1.27 27.41 -4.84
C SER A 8 -1.64 25.95 -5.10
N HIS A 9 -1.02 25.35 -6.13
CA HIS A 9 -0.79 23.91 -6.17
C HIS A 9 0.27 23.60 -5.12
N ASN A 10 -0.09 22.99 -4.00
CA ASN A 10 0.85 22.58 -2.96
C ASN A 10 0.62 21.10 -2.63
N ASN A 11 1.74 20.40 -2.40
CA ASN A 11 1.92 18.96 -2.14
C ASN A 11 2.15 18.18 -3.45
N GLY A 12 3.34 18.24 -4.05
CA GLY A 12 4.62 18.05 -3.36
C GLY A 12 4.81 16.56 -3.06
N ASP A 13 5.04 15.81 -4.13
CA ASP A 13 5.99 14.71 -4.16
C ASP A 13 7.16 14.97 -3.19
N GLY A 14 7.36 14.07 -2.23
CA GLY A 14 8.55 14.07 -1.39
C GLY A 14 8.44 14.81 -0.05
N LYS A 15 7.78 14.20 0.94
CA LYS A 15 8.37 14.14 2.30
C LYS A 15 7.99 12.88 3.06
N ALA A 16 8.60 11.78 2.63
CA ALA A 16 9.23 10.78 3.48
C ALA A 16 8.67 10.54 4.91
N LEU A 17 7.98 9.40 5.03
CA LEU A 17 8.26 8.35 6.03
C LEU A 17 7.62 8.33 7.44
N SER A 18 6.88 9.32 7.96
CA SER A 18 6.45 9.19 9.39
C SER A 18 5.11 9.78 9.86
N ALA A 19 4.27 10.36 9.00
CA ALA A 19 2.93 10.86 9.39
C ALA A 19 1.76 10.06 8.74
N THR A 20 2.10 8.90 8.18
CA THR A 20 1.78 8.55 6.79
C THR A 20 0.49 7.76 6.53
N ILE A 21 -0.26 7.28 7.53
CA ILE A 21 -1.45 6.44 7.30
C ILE A 21 -2.69 7.00 8.03
N PRO A 22 -3.72 7.49 7.31
CA PRO A 22 -4.94 8.00 7.93
C PRO A 22 -5.69 6.86 8.66
N VAL A 23 -6.50 7.21 9.67
CA VAL A 23 -7.26 6.23 10.47
C VAL A 23 -8.11 5.31 9.58
N SER A 24 -8.70 5.86 8.52
CA SER A 24 -9.49 5.12 7.52
C SER A 24 -8.67 4.02 6.84
N SER A 25 -7.38 4.26 6.59
CA SER A 25 -6.48 3.28 5.96
C SER A 25 -5.83 2.33 6.95
N ARG A 26 -5.82 2.60 8.25
CA ARG A 26 -5.20 1.70 9.25
C ARG A 26 -5.84 0.31 9.23
N LYS A 27 -7.17 0.24 9.18
CA LYS A 27 -7.90 -1.03 9.11
C LYS A 27 -7.54 -1.82 7.85
N MET A 28 -7.49 -1.13 6.70
CA MET A 28 -7.09 -1.74 5.43
C MET A 28 -5.63 -2.22 5.47
N VAL A 29 -4.70 -1.38 5.94
CA VAL A 29 -3.29 -1.75 6.06
C VAL A 29 -3.10 -2.95 6.99
N GLN A 30 -3.85 -3.04 8.08
CA GLN A 30 -3.81 -4.19 9.00
C GLN A 30 -4.34 -5.47 8.34
N SER A 31 -5.51 -5.43 7.67
CA SER A 31 -6.05 -6.57 6.93
C SER A 31 -5.09 -7.05 5.84
N LEU A 32 -4.48 -6.12 5.11
CA LEU A 32 -3.46 -6.45 4.11
C LEU A 32 -2.21 -7.03 4.76
N LYS A 33 -1.73 -6.46 5.87
CA LYS A 33 -0.54 -6.91 6.59
C LYS A 33 -0.65 -8.34 7.08
N GLU A 34 -1.85 -8.80 7.42
CA GLU A 34 -2.09 -10.20 7.79
C GLU A 34 -1.86 -11.15 6.60
N ILE A 35 -2.28 -10.76 5.39
CA ILE A 35 -2.14 -11.55 4.16
C ILE A 35 -0.71 -11.45 3.60
N VAL A 36 -0.17 -10.24 3.57
CA VAL A 36 1.16 -9.91 3.03
C VAL A 36 2.11 -9.49 4.13
N SER A 37 2.27 -10.35 5.14
CA SER A 37 3.14 -10.10 6.30
C SER A 37 4.60 -9.87 5.91
N ASN A 38 5.02 -10.36 4.75
CA ASN A 38 6.35 -10.11 4.18
C ASN A 38 6.61 -8.61 3.88
N PHE A 39 5.56 -7.80 3.72
CA PHE A 39 5.68 -6.39 3.34
C PHE A 39 5.54 -5.46 4.55
N PRO A 40 6.34 -4.39 4.63
CA PRO A 40 6.22 -3.39 5.70
C PRO A 40 4.99 -2.47 5.48
N ASN A 41 4.44 -1.93 6.57
CA ASN A 41 3.22 -1.10 6.55
C ASN A 41 3.29 0.08 5.56
N HIS A 42 4.46 0.70 5.41
CA HIS A 42 4.65 1.80 4.44
C HIS A 42 4.49 1.33 2.99
N LYS A 43 4.96 0.12 2.66
CA LYS A 43 4.86 -0.46 1.31
C LYS A 43 3.43 -0.91 1.01
N ILE A 44 2.76 -1.49 2.00
CA ILE A 44 1.33 -1.81 1.95
C ILE A 44 0.52 -0.54 1.68
N TYR A 45 0.73 0.51 2.48
CA TYR A 45 0.01 1.78 2.31
C TYR A 45 0.32 2.48 0.98
N ALA A 46 1.58 2.46 0.53
CA ALA A 46 1.96 3.00 -0.77
C ALA A 46 1.22 2.27 -1.91
N THR A 47 1.16 0.94 -1.84
CA THR A 47 0.43 0.14 -2.83
C THR A 47 -1.08 0.40 -2.76
N LEU A 48 -1.61 0.54 -1.54
CA LEU A 48 -2.99 0.87 -1.32
C LEU A 48 -3.35 2.25 -1.91
N LYS A 49 -2.49 3.27 -1.73
CA LYS A 49 -2.64 4.58 -2.36
C LYS A 49 -2.67 4.51 -3.88
N ASP A 50 -1.72 3.77 -4.46
CA ASP A 50 -1.62 3.55 -5.90
C ASP A 50 -2.88 2.87 -6.45
N CYS A 51 -3.48 1.98 -5.66
CA CYS A 51 -4.72 1.29 -5.97
C CYS A 51 -5.99 2.07 -5.60
N ASN A 52 -5.97 3.41 -5.47
CA ASN A 52 -7.15 4.20 -5.06
C ASN A 52 -7.76 3.79 -3.70
N MET A 53 -6.97 3.25 -2.78
CA MET A 53 -7.44 2.62 -1.53
C MET A 53 -8.25 1.32 -1.72
N ASP A 54 -8.07 0.59 -2.83
CA ASP A 54 -8.64 -0.75 -3.02
C ASP A 54 -7.82 -1.84 -2.32
N PRO A 55 -8.38 -2.57 -1.33
CA PRO A 55 -7.68 -3.67 -0.66
C PRO A 55 -7.44 -4.85 -1.61
N ASN A 56 -8.43 -5.22 -2.45
CA ASN A 56 -8.30 -6.36 -3.38
C ASN A 56 -7.15 -6.16 -4.37
N LYS A 57 -7.08 -4.98 -5.00
CA LYS A 57 -5.99 -4.62 -5.92
C LYS A 57 -4.65 -4.54 -5.18
N ALA A 58 -4.64 -3.95 -3.98
CA ALA A 58 -3.41 -3.84 -3.19
C ALA A 58 -2.85 -5.21 -2.79
N VAL A 59 -3.68 -6.15 -2.32
CA VAL A 59 -3.26 -7.55 -2.05
C VAL A 59 -2.65 -8.15 -3.30
N SER A 60 -3.37 -8.14 -4.42
CA SER A 60 -2.90 -8.77 -5.67
C SER A 60 -1.57 -8.19 -6.14
N ARG A 61 -1.42 -6.85 -6.04
CA ARG A 61 -0.19 -6.14 -6.38
C ARG A 61 0.98 -6.48 -5.45
N LEU A 62 0.71 -6.67 -4.15
CA LEU A 62 1.72 -7.07 -3.16
C LEU A 62 2.13 -8.54 -3.32
N LEU A 63 1.17 -9.44 -3.53
CA LEU A 63 1.43 -10.85 -3.82
C LEU A 63 2.23 -11.02 -5.11
N SER A 64 1.89 -10.26 -6.15
CA SER A 64 2.64 -10.28 -7.42
C SER A 64 4.06 -9.73 -7.29
N GLN A 65 4.32 -8.87 -6.30
CA GLN A 65 5.66 -8.36 -6.00
C GLN A 65 6.48 -9.31 -5.15
N ASP A 66 5.86 -10.30 -4.51
CA ASP A 66 6.56 -11.26 -3.67
C ASP A 66 7.33 -12.21 -4.61
N PRO A 67 8.66 -12.04 -4.79
CA PRO A 67 9.41 -12.91 -5.70
C PRO A 67 9.44 -14.36 -5.18
N PHE A 68 9.22 -14.49 -3.88
CA PHE A 68 9.19 -15.73 -3.13
C PHE A 68 7.81 -15.94 -2.50
N HIS A 69 6.77 -15.72 -3.30
CA HIS A 69 5.65 -16.65 -3.24
C HIS A 69 6.25 -17.96 -3.73
N GLU A 70 7.03 -18.63 -2.87
CA GLU A 70 7.32 -20.04 -2.95
C GLU A 70 5.94 -20.59 -3.18
N VAL A 71 5.70 -20.91 -4.45
CA VAL A 71 4.50 -21.58 -4.85
C VAL A 71 4.50 -22.72 -3.88
N LYS A 72 3.55 -22.71 -2.94
CA LYS A 72 3.12 -23.92 -2.26
C LYS A 72 2.51 -24.87 -3.30
N SER A 73 3.08 -24.99 -4.51
CA SER A 73 3.69 -26.24 -4.93
C SER A 73 4.38 -26.79 -3.70
N LYS A 74 3.55 -27.44 -2.89
CA LYS A 74 3.81 -28.69 -2.24
C LYS A 74 5.15 -29.18 -2.75
N ARG A 75 6.20 -28.77 -2.05
CA ARG A 75 7.41 -29.54 -2.02
C ARG A 75 6.91 -30.95 -1.76
N GLU A 76 7.18 -31.79 -2.74
CA GLU A 76 6.80 -33.18 -2.79
C GLU A 76 6.85 -33.83 -1.40
N LYS A 77 5.92 -34.74 -1.15
CA LYS A 77 6.21 -36.13 -0.75
C LYS A 77 4.96 -36.74 -0.12
N LYS A 78 4.27 -37.56 -0.90
CA LYS A 78 4.19 -38.98 -0.57
C LYS A 78 3.86 -39.76 -1.84
N LYS A 79 4.87 -40.51 -2.27
CA LYS A 79 4.71 -41.80 -2.93
C LYS A 79 3.84 -42.70 -2.05
#